data_AF-A0A2R7SNE9-F1
#
_entry.id   AF-A0A2R7SNE9-F1
#
_cell.length_a   1.000
_cell.length_b   1.000
_cell.length_c   1.000
_cell.angle_alpha   90.00
_cell.angle_beta   90.00
_cell.angle_gamma   90.00
#
_symmetry.space_group_name_H-M   'P 1'
#
loop_
_entity.id
_entity.type
_entity.pdbx_description
1 polymer ?
#
loop_
_entity_poly.entity_id
_entity_poly.type
_entity_poly.pdbx_seq_one_letter_code
_entity_poly.pdbx_strand_id
1 'polypeptide(L)'
;MKALHSITLLLAAALLGGCERPPVDSVQRGYRGTGMEQVYNPRLLAEQAALNTPPEPIPPASPDGPKAKDVYQNVKVLGNQSVGEFVRTMTAMTAWVSPEQGCAYCHNAANFADDSLYTKVVARRMLQMTQTINADWKTHVGATGVTCYTCHRGHPVPNEVWFKPLEVPLNTFAGNRAGQ
;
A
#
# COMPACT_ATOMS: atom_id res chain seq x y z
N MET A 1 22.58 -49.29 6.78
CA MET A 1 22.72 -48.46 8.00
C MET A 1 23.06 -46.99 7.69
N LYS A 2 24.09 -46.68 6.88
CA LYS A 2 24.49 -45.29 6.55
C LYS A 2 23.37 -44.46 5.86
N ALA A 3 22.69 -45.04 4.86
CA ALA A 3 21.58 -44.35 4.17
C ALA A 3 20.39 -44.03 5.09
N LEU A 4 20.07 -44.91 6.04
CA LEU A 4 19.00 -44.69 7.00
C LEU A 4 19.34 -43.53 7.95
N HIS A 5 20.59 -43.44 8.41
CA HIS A 5 21.06 -42.32 9.24
C HIS A 5 21.05 -40.99 8.49
N SER A 6 21.44 -40.97 7.21
CA SER A 6 21.39 -39.77 6.36
C SER A 6 19.96 -39.27 6.16
N ILE A 7 19.00 -40.18 5.97
CA ILE A 7 17.58 -39.83 5.83
C ILE A 7 17.02 -39.28 7.15
N THR A 8 17.34 -39.90 8.28
CA THR A 8 16.90 -39.40 9.60
C THR A 8 17.47 -38.01 9.92
N LEU A 9 18.74 -37.74 9.55
CA LEU A 9 19.37 -36.43 9.79
C LEU A 9 18.74 -35.32 8.94
N LEU A 10 18.43 -35.61 7.67
CA LEU A 10 17.72 -34.69 6.78
C LEU A 10 16.29 -34.41 7.26
N LEU A 11 15.59 -35.44 7.75
CA LEU A 11 14.25 -35.28 8.32
C LEU A 11 14.28 -34.42 9.60
N ALA A 12 15.26 -34.65 10.48
CA ALA A 12 15.44 -33.86 11.69
C ALA A 12 15.80 -32.40 11.39
N ALA A 13 16.64 -32.14 10.38
CA ALA A 13 16.95 -30.79 9.93
C ALA A 13 15.73 -30.07 9.33
N ALA A 14 14.89 -30.78 8.58
CA ALA A 14 13.65 -30.23 8.04
C ALA A 14 12.65 -29.85 9.14
N LEU A 15 12.57 -30.64 10.21
CA LEU A 15 11.73 -30.36 11.39
C LEU A 15 12.21 -29.14 12.20
N LEU A 16 13.46 -28.73 12.05
CA LEU A 16 14.05 -27.54 12.70
C LEU A 16 14.07 -26.30 11.78
N GLY A 17 13.48 -26.36 10.58
CA GLY A 17 13.50 -25.27 9.59
C GLY A 17 12.80 -23.98 10.03
N GLY A 18 11.98 -24.01 11.08
CA GLY A 18 11.29 -22.84 11.63
C GLY A 18 12.10 -22.03 12.66
N CYS A 19 13.33 -22.43 12.98
CA CYS A 19 14.15 -21.73 13.97
C CYS A 19 14.84 -20.50 13.37
N GLU A 20 14.56 -19.32 13.93
CA GLU A 20 15.35 -18.12 13.68
C GLU A 20 16.59 -18.10 14.57
N ARG A 21 17.76 -17.85 13.98
CA ARG A 21 19.02 -17.83 14.75
C ARG A 21 19.16 -16.52 15.55
N PRO A 22 19.74 -16.55 16.76
CA PRO A 22 20.18 -15.33 17.49
C PRO A 22 21.36 -14.60 16.82
N PRO A 23 21.66 -13.33 17.17
CA PRO A 23 20.92 -12.48 18.13
C PRO A 23 19.63 -11.91 17.53
N VAL A 24 18.76 -11.45 18.44
CA VAL A 24 17.54 -10.68 18.19
C VAL A 24 17.68 -9.30 18.79
N ASP A 25 16.96 -8.32 18.26
CA ASP A 25 16.87 -6.97 18.83
C ASP A 25 15.62 -6.89 19.71
N SER A 26 15.78 -6.49 20.97
CA SER A 26 14.65 -6.30 21.89
C SER A 26 14.45 -4.83 22.25
N VAL A 27 13.19 -4.39 22.29
CA VAL A 27 12.80 -3.03 22.67
C VAL A 27 11.76 -3.11 23.79
N GLN A 28 12.14 -2.67 24.99
CA GLN A 28 11.22 -2.58 26.14
C GLN A 28 10.23 -1.42 25.95
N ARG A 29 8.92 -1.69 26.09
CA ARG A 29 7.83 -0.70 26.01
C ARG A 29 7.09 -0.45 27.32
N GLY A 30 7.33 -1.27 28.33
CA GLY A 30 6.70 -1.15 29.65
C GLY A 30 7.69 -0.83 30.77
N TYR A 31 7.18 -0.84 32.01
CA TYR A 31 8.01 -0.74 33.20
C TYR A 31 8.93 -1.98 33.33
N ARG A 32 10.12 -1.81 33.92
CA ARG A 32 11.08 -2.92 34.07
C ARG A 32 10.48 -4.10 34.83
N GLY A 33 10.71 -5.31 34.33
CA GLY A 33 10.20 -6.56 34.91
C GLY A 33 8.78 -6.94 34.51
N THR A 34 8.12 -6.18 33.61
CA THR A 34 6.77 -6.51 33.10
C THR A 34 6.76 -7.45 31.89
N GLY A 35 7.93 -7.70 31.28
CA GLY A 35 8.03 -8.49 30.04
C GLY A 35 7.41 -7.81 28.81
N MET A 36 7.04 -6.53 28.90
CA MET A 36 6.50 -5.75 27.79
C MET A 36 7.63 -5.36 26.83
N GLU A 37 8.02 -6.28 25.96
CA GLU A 37 9.10 -6.12 24.98
C GLU A 37 8.61 -6.48 23.57
N GLN A 38 9.14 -5.82 22.54
CA GLN A 38 9.08 -6.35 21.17
C GLN A 38 10.43 -6.93 20.81
N VAL A 39 10.38 -8.10 20.19
CA VAL A 39 11.55 -8.85 19.75
C VAL A 39 11.52 -8.88 18.23
N TYR A 40 12.59 -8.38 17.60
CA TYR A 40 12.75 -8.31 16.17
C TYR A 40 13.92 -9.17 15.72
N ASN A 41 13.77 -9.80 14.55
CA ASN A 41 14.90 -10.39 13.85
C ASN A 41 15.57 -9.30 13.01
N PRO A 42 16.81 -8.89 13.32
CA PRO A 42 17.47 -7.79 12.61
C PRO A 42 17.64 -8.06 11.11
N ARG A 43 17.74 -9.33 10.70
CA ARG A 43 17.90 -9.71 9.28
C ARG A 43 16.61 -9.49 8.50
N LEU A 44 15.48 -9.96 9.05
CA LEU A 44 14.17 -9.76 8.44
C LEU A 44 13.78 -8.28 8.44
N LEU A 45 14.09 -7.55 9.52
CA LEU A 45 13.82 -6.12 9.60
C LEU A 45 14.59 -5.33 8.53
N ALA A 46 15.86 -5.67 8.30
CA ALA A 46 16.67 -5.02 7.25
C ALA A 46 16.12 -5.30 5.84
N GLU A 47 15.70 -6.54 5.56
CA GLU A 47 15.06 -6.91 4.30
C GLU A 47 13.72 -6.17 4.11
N GLN A 48 12.88 -6.15 5.15
CA GLN A 48 11.61 -5.42 5.12
C GLN A 48 11.81 -3.92 4.95
N ALA A 49 12.81 -3.32 5.59
CA ALA A 49 13.10 -1.90 5.44
C ALA A 49 13.44 -1.55 3.98
N ALA A 50 14.24 -2.38 3.31
CA ALA A 50 14.57 -2.19 1.90
C ALA A 50 13.31 -2.23 1.01
N LEU A 51 12.42 -3.21 1.24
CA LEU A 51 11.15 -3.36 0.51
C LEU A 51 10.12 -2.25 0.77
N ASN A 52 10.30 -1.45 1.83
CA ASN A 52 9.38 -0.39 2.24
C ASN A 52 9.96 1.02 2.07
N THR A 53 11.01 1.17 1.25
CA THR A 53 11.56 2.47 0.91
C THR A 53 10.56 3.28 0.07
N PRO A 54 10.19 4.52 0.49
CA PRO A 54 9.28 5.35 -0.28
C PRO A 54 9.95 5.87 -1.56
N PRO A 55 9.19 6.13 -2.64
CA PRO A 55 9.72 6.73 -3.85
C PRO A 55 10.18 8.16 -3.59
N GLU A 56 11.21 8.59 -4.32
CA GLU A 56 11.74 9.96 -4.20
C GLU A 56 10.65 10.99 -4.59
N PRO A 57 10.50 12.09 -3.83
CA PRO A 57 9.56 13.15 -4.18
C PRO A 57 9.91 13.83 -5.50
N ILE A 58 8.91 14.02 -6.37
CA ILE A 58 9.07 14.82 -7.58
C ILE A 58 9.36 16.28 -7.18
N PRO A 59 10.30 16.98 -7.83
CA PRO A 59 10.59 18.39 -7.53
C PRO A 59 9.33 19.25 -7.49
N PRO A 60 9.22 20.20 -6.55
CA PRO A 60 8.04 21.05 -6.43
C PRO A 60 7.85 21.89 -7.70
N ALA A 61 6.60 22.01 -8.16
CA ALA A 61 6.27 22.92 -9.24
C ALA A 61 6.07 24.34 -8.68
N SER A 62 6.19 25.36 -9.53
CA SER A 62 5.88 26.73 -9.11
C SER A 62 4.39 26.83 -8.69
N PRO A 63 4.09 27.48 -7.55
CA PRO A 63 2.72 27.74 -7.12
C PRO A 63 2.05 28.87 -7.92
N ASP A 64 2.80 29.55 -8.78
CA ASP A 64 2.36 30.70 -9.56
C ASP A 64 1.54 30.28 -10.79
N GLY A 65 0.91 31.28 -11.42
CA GLY A 65 0.12 31.10 -12.63
C GLY A 65 -1.36 30.78 -12.37
N PRO A 66 -2.12 30.53 -13.45
CA PRO A 66 -3.56 30.32 -13.36
C PRO A 66 -3.89 29.02 -12.62
N LYS A 67 -5.09 28.96 -12.03
CA LYS A 67 -5.55 27.77 -11.32
C LYS A 67 -6.09 26.73 -12.29
N ALA A 68 -5.96 25.46 -11.94
CA ALA A 68 -6.39 24.34 -12.77
C ALA A 68 -7.87 24.44 -13.18
N LYS A 69 -8.75 24.95 -12.29
CA LYS A 69 -10.18 25.16 -12.59
C LYS A 69 -10.44 26.20 -13.68
N ASP A 70 -9.52 27.14 -13.89
CA ASP A 70 -9.68 28.24 -14.85
C ASP A 70 -9.13 27.87 -16.24
N VAL A 71 -8.27 26.85 -16.31
CA VAL A 71 -7.59 26.42 -17.54
C VAL A 71 -8.14 25.11 -18.09
N TYR A 72 -8.42 24.14 -17.22
CA TYR A 72 -8.83 22.79 -17.61
C TYR A 72 -10.34 22.60 -17.44
N GLN A 73 -10.90 21.76 -18.31
CA GLN A 73 -12.28 21.33 -18.20
C GLN A 73 -12.41 20.15 -17.22
N ASN A 74 -13.54 20.08 -16.54
CA ASN A 74 -13.92 18.96 -15.66
C ASN A 74 -13.00 18.71 -14.45
N VAL A 75 -12.36 19.75 -13.91
CA VAL A 75 -11.60 19.68 -12.65
C VAL A 75 -12.54 19.88 -11.45
N LYS A 76 -12.82 18.80 -10.70
CA LYS A 76 -13.79 18.82 -9.57
C LYS A 76 -13.15 18.86 -8.17
N VAL A 77 -11.89 18.44 -8.03
CA VAL A 77 -11.21 18.29 -6.72
C VAL A 77 -9.98 19.19 -6.63
N LEU A 78 -9.07 19.08 -7.60
CA LEU A 78 -7.79 19.77 -7.61
C LEU A 78 -7.85 21.18 -8.22
N GLY A 79 -9.00 21.85 -8.15
CA GLY A 79 -9.26 23.11 -8.85
C GLY A 79 -8.37 24.29 -8.41
N ASN A 80 -7.86 24.25 -7.17
CA ASN A 80 -7.10 25.34 -6.56
C ASN A 80 -5.57 25.24 -6.78
N GLN A 81 -5.08 24.15 -7.39
CA GLN A 81 -3.67 24.01 -7.73
C GLN A 81 -3.31 24.93 -8.90
N SER A 82 -2.05 25.41 -8.94
CA SER A 82 -1.51 26.00 -10.18
C SER A 82 -1.48 24.92 -11.27
N VAL A 83 -1.46 25.32 -12.54
CA VAL A 83 -1.30 24.37 -13.66
C VAL A 83 -0.04 23.51 -13.48
N GLY A 84 1.07 24.09 -13.00
CA GLY A 84 2.30 23.35 -12.71
C GLY A 84 2.11 22.27 -11.64
N GLU A 85 1.51 22.62 -10.50
CA GLU A 85 1.28 21.66 -9.41
C GLU A 85 0.25 20.60 -9.78
N PHE A 86 -0.74 20.95 -10.61
CA PHE A 86 -1.71 20.01 -11.15
C PHE A 86 -1.02 18.93 -12.00
N VAL A 87 -0.14 19.32 -12.92
CA VAL A 87 0.64 18.37 -13.73
C VAL A 87 1.55 17.51 -12.85
N ARG A 88 2.27 18.13 -11.89
CA ARG A 88 3.09 17.39 -10.93
C ARG A 88 2.29 16.34 -10.16
N THR A 89 1.09 16.70 -9.70
CA THR A 89 0.19 15.78 -9.00
C THR A 89 -0.22 14.61 -9.90
N MET A 90 -0.56 14.87 -11.16
CA MET A 90 -0.90 13.80 -12.12
C MET A 90 0.28 12.87 -12.39
N THR A 91 1.50 13.40 -12.57
CA THR A 91 2.71 12.60 -12.74
C THR A 91 2.98 11.71 -11.51
N ALA A 92 2.82 12.25 -10.31
CA ALA A 92 2.96 11.48 -9.07
C ALA A 92 1.91 10.36 -8.99
N MET A 93 0.64 10.66 -9.30
CA MET A 93 -0.44 9.67 -9.31
C MET A 93 -0.15 8.53 -10.30
N THR A 94 0.33 8.84 -11.50
CA THR A 94 0.73 7.82 -12.49
C THR A 94 1.83 6.93 -11.94
N ALA A 95 2.90 7.50 -11.39
CA ALA A 95 4.00 6.73 -10.81
C ALA A 95 3.57 5.84 -9.63
N TRP A 96 2.61 6.31 -8.82
CA TRP A 96 2.19 5.61 -7.62
C TRP A 96 1.12 4.53 -7.84
N VAL A 97 0.32 4.65 -8.90
CA VAL A 97 -0.86 3.80 -9.12
C VAL A 97 -0.74 2.92 -10.37
N SER A 98 -0.35 3.49 -11.50
CA SER A 98 -0.37 2.78 -12.80
C SER A 98 0.86 3.13 -13.66
N PRO A 99 2.09 2.91 -13.14
CA PRO A 99 3.33 3.27 -13.84
C PRO A 99 3.49 2.53 -15.16
N GLU A 100 2.99 1.29 -15.26
CA GLU A 100 3.09 0.47 -16.48
C GLU A 100 2.13 0.94 -17.59
N GLN A 101 0.90 1.33 -17.23
CA GLN A 101 -0.14 1.75 -18.17
C GLN A 101 -0.08 3.26 -18.46
N GLY A 102 0.61 4.02 -17.62
CA GLY A 102 0.78 5.46 -17.78
C GLY A 102 -0.52 6.25 -17.64
N CYS A 103 -0.58 7.41 -18.29
CA CYS A 103 -1.72 8.33 -18.24
C CYS A 103 -3.02 7.71 -18.77
N ALA A 104 -2.90 6.79 -19.76
CA ALA A 104 -4.03 6.17 -20.43
C ALA A 104 -4.81 5.19 -19.54
N TYR A 105 -4.29 4.82 -18.37
CA TYR A 105 -5.02 4.00 -17.40
C TYR A 105 -6.29 4.69 -16.91
N CYS A 106 -6.20 6.00 -16.67
CA CYS A 106 -7.30 6.81 -16.14
C CYS A 106 -7.88 7.79 -17.17
N HIS A 107 -7.21 8.02 -18.31
CA HIS A 107 -7.64 9.03 -19.27
C HIS A 107 -7.82 8.48 -20.67
N ASN A 108 -8.84 9.00 -21.36
CA ASN A 108 -8.88 8.97 -22.81
C ASN A 108 -7.80 9.91 -23.34
N ALA A 109 -6.80 9.38 -24.04
CA ALA A 109 -5.66 10.16 -24.55
C ALA A 109 -6.07 11.26 -25.55
N ALA A 110 -7.21 11.09 -26.24
CA ALA A 110 -7.75 12.11 -27.14
C ALA A 110 -8.53 13.22 -26.40
N ASN A 111 -8.99 12.96 -25.17
CA ASN A 111 -9.74 13.93 -24.38
C ASN A 111 -9.56 13.69 -22.87
N PHE A 112 -8.63 14.42 -22.26
CA PHE A 112 -8.34 14.29 -20.83
C PHE A 112 -9.51 14.70 -19.92
N ALA A 113 -10.46 15.51 -20.41
CA ALA A 113 -11.63 15.93 -19.64
C ALA A 113 -12.73 14.85 -19.57
N ASP A 114 -12.70 13.86 -20.47
CA ASP A 114 -13.68 12.76 -20.55
C ASP A 114 -13.69 11.89 -19.29
N ASP A 115 -14.88 11.54 -18.81
CA ASP A 115 -15.11 10.71 -17.61
C ASP A 115 -15.64 9.30 -17.94
N SER A 116 -15.61 8.91 -19.22
CA SER A 116 -16.09 7.60 -19.69
C SER A 116 -15.35 6.40 -19.07
N LEU A 117 -14.06 6.55 -18.73
CA LEU A 117 -13.29 5.51 -18.05
C LEU A 117 -13.61 5.46 -16.56
N TYR A 118 -14.06 4.29 -16.09
CA TYR A 118 -14.42 4.07 -14.68
C TYR A 118 -13.26 4.39 -13.72
N THR A 119 -12.02 4.12 -14.14
CA THR A 119 -10.79 4.38 -13.39
C THR A 119 -10.64 5.85 -13.02
N LYS A 120 -11.06 6.78 -13.89
CA LYS A 120 -11.06 8.21 -13.59
C LYS A 120 -12.06 8.58 -12.49
N VAL A 121 -13.25 7.98 -12.53
CA VAL A 121 -14.30 8.20 -11.53
C VAL A 121 -13.82 7.70 -10.16
N VAL A 122 -13.20 6.52 -10.11
CA VAL A 122 -12.58 5.96 -8.90
C VAL A 122 -11.43 6.84 -8.41
N ALA A 123 -10.50 7.23 -9.30
CA ALA A 123 -9.37 8.08 -8.95
C ALA A 123 -9.80 9.42 -8.34
N ARG A 124 -10.88 10.02 -8.86
CA ARG A 124 -11.47 11.23 -8.28
C ARG A 124 -11.94 11.01 -6.84
N ARG A 125 -12.56 9.85 -6.56
CA ARG A 125 -12.98 9.51 -5.20
C ARG A 125 -11.79 9.25 -4.28
N MET A 126 -10.74 8.62 -4.79
CA MET A 126 -9.49 8.37 -4.04
C MET A 126 -8.75 9.66 -3.68
N LEU A 127 -8.78 10.68 -4.54
CA LEU A 127 -8.25 12.01 -4.20
C LEU A 127 -8.97 12.61 -3.00
N GLN A 128 -10.30 12.57 -3.00
CA GLN A 128 -11.10 13.04 -1.86
C GLN A 128 -10.79 12.23 -0.60
N MET A 129 -10.77 10.90 -0.70
CA MET A 129 -10.43 10.01 0.42
C MET A 129 -9.07 10.36 1.02
N THR A 130 -8.04 10.54 0.19
CA THR A 130 -6.68 10.86 0.63
C THR A 130 -6.64 12.22 1.33
N GLN A 131 -7.31 13.24 0.77
CA GLN A 131 -7.41 14.56 1.40
C GLN A 131 -8.12 14.48 2.75
N THR A 132 -9.25 13.76 2.84
CA THR A 132 -9.99 13.53 4.08
C THR A 132 -9.14 12.80 5.13
N ILE A 133 -8.41 11.74 4.77
CA ILE A 133 -7.52 11.02 5.71
C ILE A 133 -6.47 11.97 6.27
N ASN A 134 -5.79 12.73 5.41
CA ASN A 134 -4.70 13.61 5.83
C ASN A 134 -5.17 14.86 6.60
N ALA A 135 -6.41 15.30 6.38
CA ALA A 135 -6.98 16.46 7.07
C ALA A 135 -7.61 16.07 8.41
N ASP A 136 -8.46 15.04 8.41
CA ASP A 136 -9.41 14.77 9.50
C ASP A 136 -8.93 13.65 10.43
N TRP A 137 -8.04 12.76 9.98
CA TRP A 137 -7.59 11.58 10.74
C TRP A 137 -6.16 11.72 11.29
N LYS A 138 -5.74 12.94 11.63
CA LYS A 138 -4.41 13.23 12.16
C LYS A 138 -4.10 12.52 13.48
N THR A 139 -5.11 12.14 14.26
CA THR A 139 -4.96 11.31 15.46
C THR A 139 -4.42 9.91 15.15
N HIS A 140 -4.58 9.45 13.92
CA HIS A 140 -4.08 8.17 13.43
C HIS A 140 -2.81 8.32 12.57
N VAL A 141 -2.86 9.18 11.54
CA VAL A 141 -1.76 9.30 10.56
C VAL A 141 -0.70 10.34 10.92
N GLY A 142 -0.91 11.11 11.99
CA GLY A 142 0.02 12.14 12.45
C GLY A 142 0.33 13.18 11.37
N ALA A 143 1.56 13.70 11.39
CA ALA A 143 2.09 14.57 10.35
C ALA A 143 2.63 13.81 9.12
N THR A 144 2.75 12.48 9.21
CA THR A 144 3.26 11.62 8.12
C THR A 144 2.25 11.54 6.97
N GLY A 145 0.97 11.35 7.29
CA GLY A 145 -0.10 11.21 6.30
C GLY A 145 0.00 9.96 5.43
N VAL A 146 -0.81 9.93 4.38
CA VAL A 146 -0.85 8.87 3.37
C VAL A 146 -0.83 9.45 1.96
N THR A 147 -0.35 8.66 1.01
CA THR A 147 -0.40 8.95 -0.43
C THR A 147 -1.00 7.76 -1.18
N CYS A 148 -1.17 7.89 -2.50
CA CYS A 148 -1.60 6.77 -3.33
C CYS A 148 -0.63 5.58 -3.20
N TYR A 149 0.67 5.84 -3.04
CA TYR A 149 1.70 4.81 -2.94
C TYR A 149 1.59 3.98 -1.67
N THR A 150 1.06 4.55 -0.57
CA THR A 150 0.87 3.83 0.70
C THR A 150 0.10 2.52 0.50
N CYS A 151 -0.92 2.54 -0.36
CA CYS A 151 -1.75 1.36 -0.68
C CYS A 151 -1.37 0.72 -2.02
N HIS A 152 -1.27 1.51 -3.08
CA HIS A 152 -1.13 0.97 -4.44
C HIS A 152 0.25 0.39 -4.72
N ARG A 153 1.31 0.94 -4.14
CA ARG A 153 2.69 0.47 -4.36
C ARG A 153 3.07 0.27 -5.84
N GLY A 154 2.50 1.07 -6.76
CA GLY A 154 2.72 0.94 -8.20
C GLY A 154 1.78 -0.05 -8.91
N HIS A 155 0.77 -0.59 -8.24
CA HIS A 155 -0.23 -1.48 -8.82
C HIS A 155 -1.62 -0.84 -8.82
N PRO A 156 -2.39 -0.92 -9.93
CA PRO A 156 -3.71 -0.30 -9.97
C PRO A 156 -4.72 -0.91 -9.00
N VAL A 157 -4.52 -2.19 -8.64
CA VAL A 157 -5.23 -2.86 -7.55
C VAL A 157 -4.22 -3.05 -6.42
N PRO A 158 -4.46 -2.50 -5.20
CA PRO A 158 -3.59 -2.74 -4.06
C PRO A 158 -3.46 -4.23 -3.73
N ASN A 159 -2.26 -4.67 -3.34
CA ASN A 159 -1.99 -6.10 -3.07
C ASN A 159 -2.71 -6.61 -1.81
N GLU A 160 -2.77 -5.79 -0.76
CA GLU A 160 -3.32 -6.17 0.54
C GLU A 160 -4.80 -5.80 0.68
N VAL A 161 -5.63 -6.24 -0.27
CA VAL A 161 -7.09 -6.12 -0.21
C VAL A 161 -7.71 -7.41 0.31
N TRP A 162 -8.87 -7.29 0.93
CA TRP A 162 -9.60 -8.44 1.46
C TRP A 162 -11.07 -8.37 1.05
N PHE A 163 -11.69 -9.53 0.96
CA PHE A 163 -13.12 -9.70 0.68
C PHE A 163 -13.71 -10.65 1.72
N LYS A 164 -15.04 -10.65 1.83
CA LYS A 164 -15.71 -11.72 2.59
C LYS A 164 -15.29 -13.07 1.99
N PRO A 165 -14.82 -14.05 2.79
CA PRO A 165 -14.49 -15.37 2.27
C PRO A 165 -15.66 -15.94 1.48
N LEU A 166 -15.36 -16.61 0.37
CA LEU A 166 -16.39 -17.31 -0.40
C LEU A 166 -17.05 -18.36 0.50
N GLU A 167 -18.38 -18.41 0.50
CA GLU A 167 -19.11 -19.45 1.22
C GLU A 167 -18.74 -20.81 0.60
N VAL A 168 -17.99 -21.63 1.35
CA VAL A 168 -17.68 -22.99 0.93
C VAL A 168 -19.02 -23.74 0.82
N PRO A 169 -19.31 -24.47 -0.28
CA PRO A 169 -20.52 -25.26 -0.36
C PRO A 169 -20.52 -26.30 0.76
N LEU A 170 -21.36 -26.10 1.77
CA LEU A 170 -21.47 -27.02 2.89
C LEU A 170 -22.36 -28.19 2.49
N ASN A 171 -21.87 -29.40 2.70
CA ASN A 171 -22.72 -30.58 2.82
C ASN A 171 -23.61 -30.41 4.06
N THR A 172 -24.90 -30.19 3.84
CA THR A 172 -25.93 -29.84 4.85
C THR A 172 -26.07 -30.82 6.02
N PHE A 173 -25.38 -31.96 5.97
CA PHE A 173 -25.34 -32.96 7.02
C PHE A 173 -24.29 -32.69 8.12
N ALA A 174 -23.14 -32.09 7.79
CA ALA A 174 -22.03 -31.90 8.74
C ALA A 174 -21.35 -30.52 8.68
N GLY A 175 -21.58 -29.75 7.61
CA GLY A 175 -21.08 -28.39 7.50
C GLY A 175 -22.04 -27.37 8.11
N ASN A 176 -21.52 -26.46 8.96
CA ASN A 176 -22.28 -25.33 9.48
C ASN A 176 -21.68 -23.99 9.02
N ARG A 177 -22.50 -22.93 9.00
CA ARG A 177 -22.07 -21.58 8.60
C ARG A 177 -21.49 -20.77 9.76
N ALA A 178 -20.85 -21.42 10.74
CA ALA A 178 -20.37 -20.73 11.94
C ALA A 178 -19.16 -19.81 11.69
N GLY A 179 -18.55 -19.86 10.50
CA GLY A 179 -17.49 -18.93 10.11
C GLY A 179 -16.17 -19.13 10.87
N GLN A 180 -15.93 -20.35 11.35
CA GLN A 180 -14.71 -20.80 12.04
C GLN A 180 -14.36 -22.23 11.63
#